data_AF-A0A7S3E8D2-F1
#
_entry.id   AF-A0A7S3E8D2-F1
#
_cell.length_a   1.000
_cell.length_b   1.000
_cell.length_c   1.000
_cell.angle_alpha   90.00
_cell.angle_beta   90.00
_cell.angle_gamma   90.00
#
_symmetry.space_group_name_H-M   'P 1'
#
loop_
_entity.id
_entity.type
_entity.pdbx_description
1 polymer ?
#
loop_
_entity_poly.entity_id
_entity_poly.type
_entity_poly.pdbx_seq_one_letter_code
_entity_poly.pdbx_strand_id
1 'polypeptide(L)'
;MGKGEEKQKSCFARFLHFMSCTLLFVGGGLLLGYSIYLQVNDRGLIPGLDTNGTDIVSLLLGSAIVGIVAGAALVVISIVGLLAFKGGCCGVVVKAVYVILLVVVLAALIFIAVITLKFATGKDGPLIQDAALNSWEASVTNPEYTETTCQIQEEYQCAGFFDNDCSGCDPSIPSTCTETQLMRCPVCNPDTDSSLPGCYDAVTDEYNSLYLPIGITSSVLGGFAVADMIAIWFV
;
A
#
# COMPACT_ATOMS: atom_id res chain seq x y z
N MET A 1 -41.02 15.07 25.42
CA MET A 1 -40.17 13.95 24.95
C MET A 1 -38.94 14.37 24.14
N GLY A 2 -38.84 15.57 23.56
CA GLY A 2 -37.73 15.92 22.63
C GLY A 2 -36.32 16.21 23.20
N LYS A 3 -36.17 16.73 24.43
CA LYS A 3 -34.83 17.12 24.96
C LYS A 3 -33.92 15.94 25.32
N GLY A 4 -34.48 14.76 25.59
CA GLY A 4 -33.72 13.55 25.93
C GLY A 4 -33.06 12.91 24.72
N GLU A 5 -33.82 12.79 23.61
CA GLU A 5 -33.32 12.21 22.36
C GLU A 5 -32.24 13.07 21.71
N GLU A 6 -32.36 14.40 21.76
CA GLU A 6 -31.38 15.32 21.18
C GLU A 6 -30.02 15.25 21.92
N LYS A 7 -30.07 15.15 23.25
CA LYS A 7 -28.87 14.99 24.10
C LYS A 7 -28.19 13.63 23.88
N GLN A 8 -28.97 12.57 23.68
CA GLN A 8 -28.46 11.22 23.40
C GLN A 8 -27.77 11.15 22.04
N LYS A 9 -28.35 11.75 20.99
CA LYS A 9 -27.75 11.82 19.64
C LYS A 9 -26.42 12.57 19.64
N SER A 10 -26.36 13.71 20.33
CA SER A 10 -25.11 14.48 20.44
C SER A 10 -24.03 13.71 21.22
N CYS A 11 -24.38 12.99 22.28
CA CYS A 11 -23.41 12.18 23.04
C CYS A 11 -22.83 11.03 22.20
N PHE A 12 -23.69 10.30 21.48
CA PHE A 12 -23.26 9.22 20.60
C PHE A 12 -22.38 9.72 19.45
N ALA A 13 -22.76 10.82 18.79
CA ALA A 13 -21.98 11.43 17.70
C ALA A 13 -20.58 11.87 18.17
N ARG A 14 -20.48 12.47 19.36
CA ARG A 14 -19.20 12.86 19.97
C ARG A 14 -18.32 11.66 20.27
N PHE A 15 -18.91 10.59 20.80
CA PHE A 15 -18.19 9.34 21.06
C PHE A 15 -17.66 8.72 19.76
N LEU A 16 -18.51 8.59 18.73
CA LEU A 16 -18.12 8.04 17.43
C LEU A 16 -16.98 8.85 16.78
N HIS A 17 -17.09 10.18 16.83
CA HIS A 17 -16.07 11.07 16.27
C HIS A 17 -14.74 10.99 17.02
N PHE A 18 -14.79 10.96 18.36
CA PHE A 18 -13.60 10.79 19.18
C PHE A 18 -12.91 9.44 18.91
N MET A 19 -13.69 8.36 18.83
CA MET A 19 -13.18 7.03 18.50
C MET A 19 -12.54 7.00 17.11
N SER A 20 -13.19 7.59 16.10
CA SER A 20 -12.67 7.66 14.73
C SER A 20 -11.36 8.44 14.68
N CYS A 21 -11.28 9.61 15.33
CA CYS A 21 -10.04 10.37 15.43
C CYS A 21 -8.93 9.60 16.15
N THR A 22 -9.26 8.85 17.21
CA THR A 22 -8.26 8.04 17.93
C THR A 22 -7.74 6.89 17.07
N LEU A 23 -8.62 6.22 16.31
CA LEU A 23 -8.21 5.17 15.37
C LEU A 23 -7.32 5.73 14.25
N LEU A 24 -7.66 6.89 13.69
CA LEU A 24 -6.82 7.56 12.69
C LEU A 24 -5.46 7.98 13.27
N PHE A 25 -5.44 8.49 14.51
CA PHE A 25 -4.20 8.91 15.18
C PHE A 25 -3.29 7.71 15.47
N VAL A 26 -3.82 6.66 16.10
CA VAL A 26 -3.04 5.46 16.46
C VAL A 26 -2.64 4.69 15.20
N GLY A 27 -3.57 4.46 14.28
CA GLY A 27 -3.29 3.77 13.02
C GLY A 27 -2.31 4.55 12.15
N GLY A 28 -2.49 5.86 12.01
CA GLY A 28 -1.56 6.73 11.28
C GLY A 28 -0.18 6.78 11.94
N GLY A 29 -0.12 6.85 13.28
CA GLY A 29 1.13 6.84 14.03
C GLY A 29 1.90 5.52 13.92
N LEU A 30 1.18 4.38 13.99
CA LEU A 30 1.77 3.05 13.77
C LEU A 30 2.29 2.91 12.34
N LEU A 31 1.50 3.30 11.34
CA LEU A 31 1.91 3.27 9.93
C LEU A 31 3.14 4.14 9.68
N LEU A 32 3.13 5.38 10.20
CA LEU A 32 4.26 6.30 10.11
C LEU A 32 5.51 5.72 10.77
N GLY A 33 5.40 5.23 12.01
CA GLY A 33 6.52 4.67 12.75
C GLY A 33 7.11 3.43 12.07
N TYR A 34 6.25 2.51 11.61
CA TYR A 34 6.67 1.32 10.87
C TYR A 34 7.35 1.69 9.55
N SER A 35 6.81 2.66 8.81
CA SER A 35 7.38 3.09 7.53
C SER A 35 8.72 3.81 7.70
N ILE A 36 8.89 4.61 8.76
CA ILE A 36 10.20 5.19 9.12
C ILE A 36 11.20 4.08 9.48
N TYR A 37 10.77 3.09 10.27
CA TYR A 37 11.62 1.94 10.63
C TYR A 37 12.08 1.17 9.39
N LEU A 38 11.18 0.91 8.44
CA LEU A 38 11.48 0.29 7.16
C LEU A 38 12.47 1.12 6.34
N GLN A 39 12.24 2.43 6.22
CA GLN A 39 13.10 3.35 5.48
C GLN A 39 14.51 3.48 6.08
N VAL A 40 14.66 3.44 7.41
CA VAL A 40 15.96 3.60 8.08
C VAL A 40 16.79 2.32 8.05
N ASN A 41 16.16 1.15 7.94
CA ASN A 41 16.85 -0.14 7.92
C ASN A 41 16.96 -0.73 6.50
N ASP A 42 16.65 0.06 5.46
CA ASP A 42 16.62 -0.37 4.05
C ASP A 42 15.73 -1.62 3.80
N ARG A 43 14.71 -1.82 4.63
CA ARG A 43 13.73 -2.91 4.50
C ARG A 43 12.46 -2.34 3.88
N GLY A 44 12.28 -2.38 2.57
CA GLY A 44 10.97 -2.08 1.96
C GLY A 44 9.95 -3.21 2.12
N LEU A 45 8.70 -2.97 1.73
CA LEU A 45 7.64 -3.99 1.75
C LEU A 45 7.82 -5.02 0.62
N ILE A 46 8.32 -4.54 -0.53
CA ILE A 46 9.16 -5.24 -1.49
C ILE A 46 10.34 -4.28 -1.64
N PRO A 47 11.47 -4.48 -0.93
CA PRO A 47 12.57 -3.53 -0.96
C PRO A 47 12.98 -3.22 -2.39
N GLY A 48 13.28 -1.94 -2.67
CA GLY A 48 14.22 -1.50 -3.70
C GLY A 48 14.07 -2.04 -5.12
N LEU A 49 12.87 -2.30 -5.66
CA LEU A 49 12.78 -2.39 -7.13
C LEU A 49 12.83 -0.97 -7.72
N ASP A 50 13.51 -0.82 -8.84
CA ASP A 50 13.51 0.41 -9.63
C ASP A 50 12.07 0.73 -10.06
N THR A 51 11.55 1.79 -9.45
CA THR A 51 10.20 2.31 -9.71
C THR A 51 10.23 3.61 -10.49
N ASN A 52 11.33 3.91 -11.20
CA ASN A 52 11.41 5.04 -12.14
C ASN A 52 10.43 4.91 -13.33
N GLY A 53 9.65 3.83 -13.40
CA GLY A 53 8.47 3.73 -14.26
C GLY A 53 7.43 4.81 -13.95
N THR A 54 6.78 5.31 -15.00
CA THR A 54 5.78 6.39 -14.92
C THR A 54 4.43 5.97 -14.30
N ASP A 55 4.29 4.69 -13.92
CA ASP A 55 3.01 4.11 -13.52
C ASP A 55 2.76 4.24 -12.02
N ILE A 56 1.54 4.70 -11.68
CA ILE A 56 1.10 4.99 -10.31
C ILE A 56 1.19 3.75 -9.40
N VAL A 57 1.09 2.56 -9.99
CA VAL A 57 1.16 1.27 -9.28
C VAL A 57 2.59 0.99 -8.80
N SER A 58 3.60 1.29 -9.60
CA SER A 58 5.02 1.17 -9.21
C SER A 58 5.36 2.12 -8.05
N LEU A 59 4.81 3.35 -8.07
CA LEU A 59 4.98 4.31 -6.98
C LEU A 59 4.35 3.84 -5.65
N LEU A 60 3.21 3.14 -5.72
CA LEU A 60 2.47 2.60 -4.57
C LEU A 60 3.14 1.35 -3.97
N LEU A 61 3.75 0.51 -4.80
CA LEU A 61 4.40 -0.73 -4.37
C LEU A 61 5.80 -0.52 -3.80
N GLY A 62 6.53 0.51 -4.26
CA GLY A 62 7.98 0.58 -4.08
C GLY A 62 8.55 1.46 -2.96
N SER A 63 7.75 2.21 -2.19
CA SER A 63 8.38 3.16 -1.23
C SER A 63 7.77 3.17 0.17
N ALA A 64 8.62 2.93 1.17
CA ALA A 64 8.34 3.25 2.56
C ALA A 64 7.97 4.75 2.73
N ILE A 65 8.42 5.61 1.81
CA ILE A 65 8.04 7.02 1.71
C ILE A 65 6.52 7.21 1.60
N VAL A 66 5.81 6.42 0.78
CA VAL A 66 4.34 6.50 0.70
C VAL A 66 3.70 6.22 2.05
N GLY A 67 4.20 5.21 2.77
CA GLY A 67 3.75 4.90 4.13
C GLY A 67 4.01 6.02 5.13
N ILE A 68 5.17 6.70 5.03
CA ILE A 68 5.49 7.89 5.84
C ILE A 68 4.51 9.03 5.55
N VAL A 69 4.29 9.36 4.27
CA VAL A 69 3.41 10.46 3.87
C VAL A 69 1.95 10.16 4.28
N ALA A 70 1.47 8.95 4.00
CA ALA A 70 0.12 8.52 4.37
C ALA A 70 -0.08 8.51 5.89
N GLY A 71 0.86 7.93 6.64
CA GLY A 71 0.81 7.88 8.11
C GLY A 71 0.81 9.27 8.73
N ALA A 72 1.69 10.17 8.28
CA ALA A 72 1.74 11.55 8.73
C ALA A 72 0.44 12.31 8.41
N ALA A 73 -0.12 12.12 7.21
CA ALA A 73 -1.39 12.72 6.83
C ALA A 73 -2.54 12.27 7.75
N LEU A 74 -2.65 10.97 8.04
CA LEU A 74 -3.69 10.44 8.95
C LEU A 74 -3.56 11.02 10.37
N VAL A 75 -2.34 11.17 10.88
CA VAL A 75 -2.09 11.84 12.16
C VAL A 75 -2.56 13.29 12.12
N VAL A 76 -2.21 14.05 11.08
CA VAL A 76 -2.66 15.45 10.94
C VAL A 76 -4.18 15.53 10.84
N ILE A 77 -4.82 14.68 10.03
CA ILE A 77 -6.28 14.62 9.89
C ILE A 77 -6.95 14.36 11.23
N SER A 78 -6.42 13.44 12.04
CA SER A 78 -6.97 13.15 13.36
C SER A 78 -6.86 14.35 14.32
N ILE A 79 -5.77 15.11 14.28
CA ILE A 79 -5.60 16.33 15.07
C ILE A 79 -6.62 17.39 14.63
N VAL A 80 -6.79 17.58 13.32
CA VAL A 80 -7.79 18.50 12.76
C VAL A 80 -9.21 18.09 13.19
N GLY A 81 -9.52 16.80 13.19
CA GLY A 81 -10.79 16.25 13.69
C GLY A 81 -11.02 16.58 15.18
N LEU A 82 -10.02 16.35 16.03
CA LEU A 82 -10.12 16.71 17.46
C LEU A 82 -10.27 18.23 17.68
N LEU A 83 -9.77 19.08 16.79
CA LEU A 83 -9.96 20.52 16.86
C LEU A 83 -11.37 20.97 16.40
N ALA A 84 -12.11 20.12 15.68
CA ALA A 84 -13.44 20.40 15.17
C ALA A 84 -14.52 20.50 16.27
N PHE A 85 -14.20 20.08 17.50
CA PHE A 85 -15.06 20.29 18.69
C PHE A 85 -15.15 21.76 19.14
N LYS A 86 -14.28 22.65 18.66
CA LYS A 86 -14.32 24.06 19.06
C LYS A 86 -15.56 24.76 18.47
N GLY A 87 -16.38 25.35 19.33
CA GLY A 87 -17.55 26.14 18.91
C GLY A 87 -17.17 27.48 18.25
N GLY A 88 -18.10 28.06 17.48
CA GLY A 88 -17.97 29.36 16.81
C GLY A 88 -17.70 29.26 15.29
N CYS A 89 -17.49 30.40 14.64
CA CYS A 89 -17.29 30.49 13.18
C CYS A 89 -16.06 29.69 12.70
N CYS A 90 -14.99 29.70 13.48
CA CYS A 90 -13.78 28.90 13.21
C CYS A 90 -14.05 27.39 13.25
N GLY A 91 -14.98 26.93 14.11
CA GLY A 91 -15.36 25.52 14.21
C GLY A 91 -16.00 24.98 12.93
N VAL A 92 -16.86 25.78 12.28
CA VAL A 92 -17.51 25.39 11.01
C VAL A 92 -16.48 25.20 9.90
N VAL A 93 -15.49 26.09 9.80
CA VAL A 93 -14.41 25.98 8.81
C VAL A 93 -13.56 24.74 9.06
N VAL A 94 -13.18 24.48 10.32
CA VAL A 94 -12.40 23.28 10.68
C VAL A 94 -13.17 21.99 10.38
N LYS A 95 -14.48 21.95 10.67
CA LYS A 95 -15.35 20.82 10.30
C LYS A 95 -15.37 20.59 8.79
N ALA A 96 -15.51 21.66 8.00
CA ALA A 96 -15.52 21.55 6.54
C ALA A 96 -14.17 21.02 6.01
N VAL A 97 -13.05 21.54 6.50
CA VAL A 97 -11.71 21.05 6.14
C VAL A 97 -11.54 19.58 6.53
N TYR A 98 -11.97 19.19 7.73
CA TYR A 98 -11.92 17.79 8.17
C TYR A 98 -12.73 16.87 7.26
N VAL A 99 -13.96 17.25 6.90
CA VAL A 99 -14.81 16.46 5.99
C VAL A 99 -14.16 16.33 4.61
N ILE A 100 -13.57 17.40 4.06
CA ILE A 100 -12.85 17.34 2.78
C ILE A 100 -11.68 16.33 2.86
N LEU A 101 -10.91 16.36 3.96
CA LEU A 101 -9.82 15.41 4.17
C LEU A 101 -10.33 13.96 4.30
N LEU A 102 -11.43 13.74 5.01
CA LEU A 102 -12.07 12.42 5.10
C LEU A 102 -12.60 11.92 3.74
N VAL A 103 -13.07 12.81 2.86
CA VAL A 103 -13.46 12.43 1.49
C VAL A 103 -12.25 11.93 0.70
N VAL A 104 -11.08 12.56 0.85
CA VAL A 104 -9.84 12.08 0.22
C VAL A 104 -9.45 10.70 0.76
N VAL A 105 -9.53 10.50 2.09
CA VAL A 105 -9.28 9.19 2.72
C VAL A 105 -10.28 8.15 2.21
N LEU A 106 -11.56 8.49 2.11
CA LEU A 106 -12.60 7.60 1.60
C LEU A 106 -12.32 7.18 0.14
N ALA A 107 -11.93 8.12 -0.72
CA ALA A 107 -11.57 7.81 -2.11
C ALA A 107 -10.39 6.84 -2.18
N ALA A 108 -9.36 7.04 -1.34
CA ALA A 108 -8.22 6.13 -1.24
C ALA A 108 -8.65 4.74 -0.73
N LEU A 109 -9.51 4.66 0.30
CA LEU A 109 -10.01 3.39 0.82
C LEU A 109 -10.85 2.62 -0.21
N ILE A 110 -11.70 3.32 -0.96
CA ILE A 110 -12.48 2.71 -2.06
C ILE A 110 -11.54 2.17 -3.13
N PHE A 111 -10.54 2.96 -3.53
CA PHE A 111 -9.55 2.54 -4.52
C PHE A 111 -8.79 1.28 -4.08
N ILE A 112 -8.28 1.26 -2.84
CA ILE A 112 -7.60 0.10 -2.25
C ILE A 112 -8.55 -1.11 -2.20
N ALA A 113 -9.79 -0.93 -1.75
CA ALA A 113 -10.78 -2.01 -1.67
C ALA A 113 -11.06 -2.60 -3.06
N VAL A 114 -11.27 -1.76 -4.07
CA VAL A 114 -11.54 -2.21 -5.44
C VAL A 114 -10.35 -2.99 -6.01
N ILE A 115 -9.13 -2.47 -5.86
CA ILE A 115 -7.93 -3.13 -6.40
C ILE A 115 -7.67 -4.46 -5.70
N THR A 116 -7.68 -4.49 -4.37
CA THR A 116 -7.42 -5.73 -3.61
C THR A 116 -8.49 -6.79 -3.82
N LEU A 117 -9.76 -6.42 -3.97
CA LEU A 117 -10.81 -7.37 -4.36
C LEU A 117 -10.65 -7.88 -5.79
N LYS A 118 -10.16 -7.05 -6.72
CA LYS A 118 -9.83 -7.48 -8.09
C LYS A 118 -8.69 -8.48 -8.11
N PHE A 119 -7.65 -8.27 -7.30
CA PHE A 119 -6.58 -9.25 -7.09
C PHE A 119 -7.10 -10.56 -6.52
N ALA A 120 -7.88 -10.49 -5.44
CA ALA A 120 -8.47 -11.67 -4.81
C ALA A 120 -9.38 -12.49 -5.75
N THR A 121 -9.84 -11.90 -6.86
CA THR A 121 -10.68 -12.56 -7.86
C THR A 121 -9.96 -12.86 -9.18
N GLY A 122 -8.68 -12.51 -9.30
CA GLY A 122 -7.84 -12.75 -10.49
C GLY A 122 -8.25 -11.99 -11.76
N LYS A 123 -9.11 -10.96 -11.67
CA LYS A 123 -9.76 -10.34 -12.84
C LYS A 123 -8.93 -9.29 -13.60
N ASP A 124 -7.94 -8.67 -12.97
CA ASP A 124 -7.13 -7.58 -13.54
C ASP A 124 -5.61 -7.88 -13.54
N GLY A 125 -5.24 -9.18 -13.54
CA GLY A 125 -3.84 -9.64 -13.58
C GLY A 125 -2.93 -8.91 -14.59
N PRO A 126 -3.35 -8.64 -15.85
CA PRO A 126 -2.44 -8.14 -16.89
C PRO A 126 -1.84 -6.76 -16.61
N LEU A 127 -2.64 -5.75 -16.21
CA LEU A 127 -2.13 -4.38 -16.03
C LEU A 127 -1.09 -4.26 -14.92
N ILE A 128 -1.25 -5.08 -13.88
CA ILE A 128 -0.38 -5.05 -12.70
C ILE A 128 0.83 -5.92 -12.94
N GLN A 129 0.65 -7.06 -13.61
CA GLN A 129 1.74 -7.88 -14.09
C GLN A 129 2.66 -7.08 -15.01
N ASP A 130 2.11 -6.26 -15.92
CA ASP A 130 2.88 -5.37 -16.80
C ASP A 130 3.67 -4.32 -16.00
N ALA A 131 3.02 -3.67 -15.02
CA ALA A 131 3.71 -2.70 -14.16
C ALA A 131 4.81 -3.34 -13.31
N ALA A 132 4.56 -4.54 -12.77
CA ALA A 132 5.52 -5.32 -12.01
C ALA A 132 6.68 -5.80 -12.88
N LEU A 133 6.39 -6.23 -14.12
CA LEU A 133 7.39 -6.65 -15.09
C LEU A 133 8.30 -5.49 -15.48
N ASN A 134 7.73 -4.31 -15.77
CA ASN A 134 8.50 -3.12 -16.10
C ASN A 134 9.43 -2.71 -14.96
N SER A 135 8.93 -2.74 -13.72
CA SER A 135 9.76 -2.47 -12.54
C SER A 135 10.83 -3.53 -12.31
N TRP A 136 10.51 -4.80 -12.55
CA TRP A 136 11.49 -5.89 -12.48
C TRP A 136 12.61 -5.71 -13.50
N GLU A 137 12.27 -5.51 -14.78
CA GLU A 137 13.23 -5.33 -15.86
C GLU A 137 14.13 -4.10 -15.62
N ALA A 138 13.56 -3.00 -15.11
CA ALA A 138 14.34 -1.82 -14.72
C ALA A 138 15.32 -2.12 -13.56
N SER A 139 14.91 -2.97 -12.61
CA SER A 139 15.74 -3.34 -11.46
C SER A 139 16.88 -4.28 -11.85
N VAL A 140 16.60 -5.30 -12.67
CA VAL A 140 17.58 -6.28 -13.14
C VAL A 140 18.68 -5.61 -13.97
N THR A 141 18.30 -4.63 -14.78
CA THR A 141 19.24 -3.92 -15.67
C THR A 141 20.03 -2.81 -14.97
N ASN A 142 19.68 -2.47 -13.73
CA ASN A 142 20.34 -1.43 -12.95
C ASN A 142 21.21 -2.05 -11.83
N PRO A 143 22.55 -1.88 -11.87
CA PRO A 143 23.46 -2.47 -10.88
C PRO A 143 23.20 -2.06 -9.43
N GLU A 144 22.53 -0.94 -9.18
CA GLU A 144 22.15 -0.48 -7.84
C GLU A 144 21.16 -1.44 -7.16
N TYR A 145 20.35 -2.16 -7.96
CA TYR A 145 19.26 -3.01 -7.49
C TYR A 145 19.55 -4.52 -7.62
N THR A 146 20.79 -4.89 -7.97
CA THR A 146 21.20 -6.31 -8.07
C THR A 146 21.03 -7.04 -6.74
N GLU A 147 21.47 -6.44 -5.62
CA GLU A 147 21.32 -7.09 -4.30
C GLU A 147 19.84 -7.35 -3.98
N THR A 148 18.99 -6.38 -4.27
CA THR A 148 17.57 -6.46 -4.01
C THR A 148 16.85 -7.51 -4.84
N THR A 149 17.12 -7.55 -6.14
CA THR A 149 16.55 -8.57 -7.03
C THR A 149 16.99 -9.98 -6.64
N CYS A 150 18.24 -10.14 -6.17
CA CYS A 150 18.72 -11.41 -5.62
C CYS A 150 18.08 -11.79 -4.29
N GLN A 151 17.88 -10.83 -3.38
CA GLN A 151 17.16 -11.07 -2.12
C GLN A 151 15.72 -11.54 -2.37
N ILE A 152 15.02 -10.97 -3.36
CA ILE A 152 13.67 -11.43 -3.73
C ILE A 152 13.70 -12.89 -4.21
N GLN A 153 14.65 -13.25 -5.09
CA GLN A 153 14.80 -14.63 -5.54
C GLN A 153 15.08 -15.61 -4.40
N GLU A 154 15.91 -15.20 -3.44
CA GLU A 154 16.24 -16.01 -2.27
C GLU A 154 15.04 -16.14 -1.31
N GLU A 155 14.36 -15.04 -1.00
CA GLU A 155 13.25 -14.99 -0.05
C GLU A 155 12.04 -15.80 -0.54
N TYR A 156 11.68 -15.64 -1.81
CA TYR A 156 10.51 -16.29 -2.41
C TYR A 156 10.86 -17.60 -3.13
N GLN A 157 12.12 -18.05 -3.10
CA GLN A 157 12.60 -19.27 -3.76
C GLN A 157 12.15 -19.32 -5.23
N CYS A 158 12.44 -18.26 -5.98
CA CYS A 158 11.97 -18.04 -7.34
C CYS A 158 13.11 -17.66 -8.29
N ALA A 159 12.86 -17.77 -9.61
CA ALA A 159 13.82 -17.36 -10.63
C ALA A 159 13.20 -16.62 -11.82
N GLY A 160 13.79 -15.48 -12.15
CA GLY A 160 13.27 -14.58 -13.19
C GLY A 160 11.93 -13.97 -12.82
N PHE A 161 11.25 -13.36 -13.79
CA PHE A 161 9.91 -12.80 -13.55
C PHE A 161 8.82 -13.85 -13.78
N PHE A 162 8.91 -14.56 -14.91
CA PHE A 162 8.06 -15.68 -15.29
C PHE A 162 8.78 -17.02 -15.16
N ASP A 163 7.99 -18.09 -15.09
CA ASP A 163 8.50 -19.47 -15.10
C ASP A 163 9.48 -19.71 -16.25
N ASN A 164 10.64 -20.26 -15.92
CA ASN A 164 11.71 -20.61 -16.86
C ASN A 164 12.37 -19.43 -17.59
N ASP A 165 12.13 -18.17 -17.20
CA ASP A 165 12.86 -17.02 -17.79
C ASP A 165 14.38 -17.23 -17.73
N CYS A 166 14.89 -17.78 -16.61
CA CYS A 166 16.33 -18.00 -16.42
C CYS A 166 16.82 -19.40 -16.81
N SER A 167 15.96 -20.23 -17.40
CA SER A 167 16.34 -21.60 -17.77
C SER A 167 17.45 -21.60 -18.83
N GLY A 168 18.56 -22.25 -18.51
CA GLY A 168 19.72 -22.36 -19.40
C GLY A 168 20.49 -21.06 -19.65
N CYS A 169 20.19 -19.99 -18.91
CA CYS A 169 20.90 -18.71 -18.94
C CYS A 169 21.72 -18.56 -17.66
N ASP A 170 23.03 -18.32 -17.82
CA ASP A 170 23.88 -17.81 -16.74
C ASP A 170 24.09 -16.31 -16.98
N PRO A 171 23.39 -15.43 -16.25
CA PRO A 171 23.52 -13.98 -16.45
C PRO A 171 24.92 -13.45 -16.11
N SER A 172 25.75 -14.22 -15.39
CA SER A 172 27.18 -13.94 -15.19
C SER A 172 28.02 -14.17 -16.46
N ILE A 173 27.50 -14.96 -17.40
CA ILE A 173 28.09 -15.26 -18.70
C ILE A 173 27.08 -14.86 -19.80
N PRO A 174 27.01 -13.56 -20.15
CA PRO A 174 25.93 -13.03 -20.99
C PRO A 174 25.76 -13.71 -22.36
N SER A 175 26.82 -14.32 -22.89
CA SER A 175 26.78 -15.07 -24.14
C SER A 175 25.89 -16.33 -24.10
N THR A 176 25.51 -16.80 -22.91
CA THR A 176 24.61 -17.95 -22.72
C THR A 176 23.13 -17.55 -22.71
N CYS A 177 22.85 -16.25 -22.66
CA CYS A 177 21.51 -15.70 -22.48
C CYS A 177 21.02 -14.97 -23.73
N THR A 178 19.72 -14.98 -23.95
CA THR A 178 19.08 -14.05 -24.90
C THR A 178 18.94 -12.65 -24.28
N GLU A 179 18.70 -11.64 -25.12
CA GLU A 179 18.51 -10.25 -24.67
C GLU A 179 17.37 -10.12 -23.65
N THR A 180 16.26 -10.83 -23.86
CA THR A 180 15.12 -10.86 -22.92
C THR A 180 15.50 -11.47 -21.57
N GLN A 181 16.31 -12.53 -21.58
CA GLN A 181 16.75 -13.17 -20.34
C GLN A 181 17.69 -12.26 -19.54
N LEU A 182 18.56 -11.50 -20.21
CA LEU A 182 19.41 -10.51 -19.54
C LEU A 182 18.63 -9.37 -18.87
N MET A 183 17.41 -9.09 -19.32
CA MET A 183 16.53 -8.10 -18.69
C MET A 183 15.70 -8.68 -17.54
N ARG A 184 15.62 -10.01 -17.41
CA ARG A 184 14.72 -10.66 -16.44
C ARG A 184 15.45 -11.52 -15.41
N CYS A 185 16.70 -11.86 -15.66
CA CYS A 185 17.52 -12.68 -14.78
C CYS A 185 18.65 -11.84 -14.20
N PRO A 186 18.55 -11.43 -12.94
CA PRO A 186 19.63 -10.70 -12.28
C PRO A 186 20.86 -11.60 -12.08
N VAL A 187 22.02 -10.95 -11.97
CA VAL A 187 23.31 -11.63 -11.72
C VAL A 187 23.41 -11.99 -10.24
N CYS A 188 22.77 -13.09 -9.87
CA CYS A 188 22.76 -13.63 -8.51
C CYS A 188 23.76 -14.79 -8.33
N ASN A 189 23.94 -15.23 -7.09
CA ASN A 189 24.83 -16.34 -6.76
C ASN A 189 24.47 -17.58 -7.61
N PRO A 190 25.43 -18.30 -8.23
CA PRO A 190 25.14 -19.32 -9.26
C PRO A 190 24.46 -20.60 -8.73
N ASP A 191 24.18 -20.68 -7.43
CA ASP A 191 23.46 -21.78 -6.80
C ASP A 191 21.93 -21.64 -6.90
N THR A 192 21.41 -20.54 -7.45
CA THR A 192 19.97 -20.36 -7.66
C THR A 192 19.48 -21.29 -8.77
N ASP A 193 18.63 -22.25 -8.42
CA ASP A 193 18.10 -23.23 -9.35
C ASP A 193 17.22 -22.54 -10.42
N SER A 194 17.69 -22.57 -11.67
CA SER A 194 16.98 -22.00 -12.82
C SER A 194 15.64 -22.68 -13.17
N SER A 195 15.29 -23.77 -12.48
CA SER A 195 14.01 -24.47 -12.60
C SER A 195 12.95 -24.01 -11.58
N LEU A 196 13.28 -23.03 -10.74
CA LEU A 196 12.34 -22.41 -9.81
C LEU A 196 11.22 -21.64 -10.55
N PRO A 197 10.03 -21.50 -9.93
CA PRO A 197 8.93 -20.73 -10.50
C PRO A 197 9.31 -19.25 -10.67
N GLY A 198 8.58 -18.55 -11.53
CA GLY A 198 8.72 -17.12 -11.73
C GLY A 198 8.40 -16.33 -10.47
N CYS A 199 9.17 -15.28 -10.19
CA CYS A 199 8.99 -14.49 -8.97
C CYS A 199 7.64 -13.77 -8.90
N TYR A 200 7.01 -13.44 -10.03
CA TYR A 200 5.69 -12.81 -10.01
C TYR A 200 4.63 -13.71 -9.38
N ASP A 201 4.56 -14.97 -9.80
CA ASP A 201 3.56 -15.92 -9.31
C ASP A 201 3.86 -16.33 -7.87
N ALA A 202 5.13 -16.58 -7.54
CA ALA A 202 5.54 -16.91 -6.17
C ALA A 202 5.20 -15.81 -5.15
N VAL A 203 5.46 -14.54 -5.49
CA VAL A 203 5.09 -13.39 -4.65
C VAL A 203 3.56 -13.26 -4.59
N THR A 204 2.89 -13.31 -5.73
CA THR A 204 1.43 -13.09 -5.79
C THR A 204 0.66 -14.18 -5.03
N ASP A 205 1.11 -15.43 -5.06
CA ASP A 205 0.49 -16.54 -4.31
C ASP A 205 0.61 -16.37 -2.80
N GLU A 206 1.76 -15.89 -2.30
CA GLU A 206 1.93 -15.56 -0.88
C GLU A 206 0.94 -14.46 -0.44
N TYR A 207 0.81 -13.40 -1.24
CA TYR A 207 -0.05 -12.25 -0.94
C TYR A 207 -1.53 -12.46 -1.28
N ASN A 208 -1.89 -13.47 -2.07
CA ASN A 208 -3.27 -13.76 -2.46
C ASN A 208 -4.19 -13.98 -1.25
N SER A 209 -3.64 -14.58 -0.19
CA SER A 209 -4.35 -14.79 1.08
C SER A 209 -4.67 -13.47 1.82
N LEU A 210 -3.93 -12.40 1.55
CA LEU A 210 -4.03 -11.10 2.22
C LEU A 210 -4.91 -10.09 1.46
N TYR A 211 -5.07 -10.23 0.15
CA TYR A 211 -5.85 -9.25 -0.63
C TYR A 211 -7.32 -9.18 -0.22
N LEU A 212 -7.97 -10.33 0.01
CA LEU A 212 -9.37 -10.37 0.44
C LEU A 212 -9.60 -9.68 1.80
N PRO A 213 -8.88 -10.00 2.89
CA PRO A 213 -9.07 -9.33 4.17
C PRO A 213 -8.73 -7.84 4.11
N ILE A 214 -7.74 -7.42 3.32
CA ILE A 214 -7.44 -6.00 3.10
C ILE A 214 -8.64 -5.29 2.47
N GLY A 215 -9.19 -5.84 1.37
CA GLY A 215 -10.31 -5.22 0.68
C GLY A 215 -11.58 -5.10 1.53
N ILE A 216 -11.88 -6.14 2.33
CA ILE A 216 -12.98 -6.10 3.30
C ILE A 216 -12.74 -5.02 4.37
N THR A 217 -11.54 -4.99 4.95
CA THR A 217 -11.20 -4.03 6.02
C THR A 217 -11.26 -2.60 5.51
N SER A 218 -10.74 -2.32 4.31
CA SER A 218 -10.82 -1.00 3.67
C SER A 218 -12.28 -0.58 3.43
N SER A 219 -13.15 -1.51 3.04
CA SER A 219 -14.59 -1.24 2.86
C SER A 219 -15.28 -0.88 4.17
N VAL A 220 -14.98 -1.62 5.24
CA VAL A 220 -15.51 -1.35 6.59
C VAL A 220 -15.04 0.01 7.11
N LEU A 221 -13.75 0.31 6.97
CA LEU A 221 -13.19 1.62 7.35
C LEU A 221 -13.79 2.76 6.53
N GLY A 222 -14.08 2.55 5.24
CA GLY A 222 -14.80 3.51 4.41
C GLY A 222 -16.21 3.81 4.95
N GLY A 223 -16.93 2.77 5.37
CA GLY A 223 -18.21 2.91 6.06
C GLY A 223 -18.11 3.72 7.36
N PHE A 224 -17.09 3.46 8.17
CA PHE A 224 -16.82 4.24 9.39
C PHE A 224 -16.51 5.71 9.08
N ALA A 225 -15.71 6.00 8.05
CA ALA A 225 -15.41 7.37 7.64
C ALA A 225 -16.68 8.13 7.22
N VAL A 226 -17.59 7.49 6.47
CA VAL A 226 -18.88 8.09 6.12
C VAL A 226 -19.74 8.34 7.37
N ALA A 227 -19.82 7.37 8.29
CA ALA A 227 -20.56 7.53 9.53
C ALA A 227 -20.02 8.70 10.37
N ASP A 228 -18.70 8.87 10.42
CA ASP A 228 -18.06 9.97 11.14
C ASP A 228 -18.28 11.33 10.47
N MET A 229 -18.19 11.39 9.13
CA MET A 229 -18.54 12.59 8.35
C MET A 229 -19.96 13.06 8.63
N ILE A 230 -20.90 12.14 8.91
CA ILE A 230 -22.27 12.49 9.32
C ILE A 230 -22.30 12.93 10.78
N ALA A 231 -21.61 12.20 11.67
CA ALA A 231 -21.61 12.44 13.11
C ALA A 231 -21.09 13.84 13.47
N ILE A 232 -20.04 14.32 12.82
CA ILE A 232 -19.42 15.63 13.13
C ILE A 232 -20.36 16.83 12.95
N TRP A 233 -21.41 16.70 12.14
CA TRP A 233 -22.44 17.73 11.98
C TRP A 233 -23.40 17.82 13.17
N PHE A 234 -23.49 16.76 13.97
CA PHE A 234 -24.31 16.69 15.19
C PHE A 234 -23.51 16.98 16.48
N VAL A 235 -22.20 17.19 16.36
CA VAL A 235 -21.24 17.46 17.46
C VAL A 235 -21.18 18.94 17.82
#